data_AF-A0A3D3TCN0-F1
#
_entry.id   AF-A0A3D3TCN0-F1
#
_cell.length_a   1.000
_cell.length_b   1.000
_cell.length_c   1.000
_cell.angle_alpha   90.00
_cell.angle_beta   90.00
_cell.angle_gamma   90.00
#
_symmetry.space_group_name_H-M   'P 1'
#
loop_
_entity.id
_entity.type
_entity.pdbx_description
1 polymer ?
#
loop_
_entity_poly.entity_id
_entity_poly.type
_entity_poly.pdbx_seq_one_letter_code
_entity_poly.pdbx_strand_id
1 'polypeptide(L)' 'MKKVFLGLFLSVFVNVFSQDYRSPLDIPLQLSANFGELRNNHFHSGIDMKTQQVINKPVYSIADGFIS' A
#
# COMPACT_ATOMS: atom_id res chain seq x y z
N MET A 1 17.78 38.58 -7.16
CA MET A 1 17.16 37.49 -7.94
C MET A 1 17.63 36.09 -7.51
N LYS A 2 18.94 35.78 -7.48
CA LYS A 2 19.45 34.46 -7.04
C LYS A 2 19.10 34.07 -5.59
N LYS A 3 19.09 35.03 -4.66
CA LYS A 3 18.73 34.79 -3.24
C LYS A 3 17.24 34.50 -3.02
N VAL A 4 16.36 35.04 -3.87
CA VAL A 4 14.91 34.77 -3.83
C VAL A 4 14.63 33.36 -4.34
N PHE A 5 15.37 32.92 -5.37
CA PHE A 5 15.32 31.55 -5.86
C PHE A 5 15.80 30.52 -4.81
N LEU A 6 16.81 30.86 -4.00
CA LEU A 6 17.30 29.98 -2.93
C LEU A 6 16.28 29.85 -1.78
N GLY A 7 15.57 30.93 -1.44
CA GLY A 7 14.50 30.90 -0.43
C GLY A 7 13.29 30.07 -0.86
N LEU A 8 12.93 30.11 -2.15
CA LEU A 8 11.83 29.31 -2.72
C LEU A 8 12.17 27.81 -2.79
N PHE A 9 13.45 27.46 -2.96
CA PHE A 9 13.91 26.07 -2.97
C PHE A 9 13.91 25.43 -1.58
N LEU A 10 14.02 26.22 -0.50
CA LEU A 10 14.06 25.73 0.88
C LEU A 10 12.67 25.55 1.52
N SER A 11 11.61 26.11 0.92
CA SER A 11 10.25 26.11 1.50
C SER A 11 9.36 24.94 1.07
N VAL A 12 9.86 23.99 0.27
CA VAL A 12 9.06 22.86 -0.23
C VAL A 12 9.56 21.54 0.35
N PHE A 13 9.45 21.39 1.67
CA PHE A 13 9.48 20.08 2.32
C PHE A 13 8.05 19.75 2.76
N VAL A 14 7.26 19.22 1.84
CA VAL A 14 5.96 18.62 2.16
C VAL A 14 6.23 17.27 2.82
N ASN A 15 5.82 17.11 4.07
CA ASN A 15 5.83 15.80 4.73
C ASN A 15 4.75 14.94 4.07
N VAL A 16 5.17 13.95 3.28
CA VAL A 16 4.26 12.92 2.77
C VAL A 16 4.06 11.92 3.89
N PHE A 17 2.91 11.98 4.56
CA PHE A 17 2.52 10.96 5.54
C PHE A 17 1.94 9.77 4.80
N SER A 18 2.47 8.58 5.04
CA SER A 18 1.84 7.32 4.62
C SER A 18 0.56 7.10 5.42
N GLN A 19 -0.37 6.33 4.85
CA GLN A 19 -1.46 5.77 5.64
C GLN A 19 -0.88 4.82 6.70
N ASP A 20 -1.44 4.88 7.91
CA ASP A 20 -1.05 4.02 9.03
C ASP A 20 -1.87 2.73 9.00
N TYR A 21 -1.41 1.78 8.19
CA TYR A 21 -2.06 0.47 8.03
C TYR A 21 -1.14 -0.64 8.53
N ARG A 22 -1.72 -1.62 9.21
CA ARG A 22 -1.02 -2.87 9.52
C ARG A 22 -1.09 -3.86 8.35
N SER A 23 -0.13 -4.78 8.32
CA SER A 23 -0.15 -5.92 7.40
C SER A 23 -1.38 -6.81 7.66
N PRO A 24 -2.11 -7.29 6.63
CA PRO A 24 -3.25 -8.18 6.85
C PRO A 24 -2.82 -9.61 7.27
N LEU A 25 -1.53 -9.95 7.18
CA LEU A 25 -0.97 -11.25 7.55
C LEU A 25 0.26 -11.09 8.45
N ASP A 26 0.42 -11.96 9.45
CA ASP A 26 1.59 -11.99 10.35
C ASP A 26 2.73 -12.85 9.76
N ILE A 27 3.03 -12.65 8.48
CA ILE A 27 4.12 -13.29 7.75
C ILE A 27 4.77 -12.28 6.80
N PRO A 28 6.00 -12.52 6.32
CA PRO A 28 6.56 -11.74 5.22
C PRO A 28 5.62 -11.76 4.02
N LEU A 29 5.18 -10.57 3.59
CA LEU A 29 4.23 -10.43 2.49
C LEU A 29 4.94 -10.68 1.16
N GLN A 30 4.37 -11.56 0.35
CA GLN A 30 4.77 -11.76 -1.02
C GLN A 30 3.54 -11.73 -1.91
N LEU A 31 3.57 -10.90 -2.96
CA LEU A 31 2.46 -10.78 -3.88
C LEU A 31 2.44 -11.94 -4.89
N SER A 32 1.25 -12.39 -5.25
CA SER A 32 1.00 -13.23 -6.42
C SER A 32 0.35 -12.47 -7.58
N ALA A 33 -0.35 -11.36 -7.30
CA ALA A 33 -0.94 -10.47 -8.29
C ALA A 33 -0.98 -9.03 -7.76
N ASN A 34 -0.97 -8.04 -8.66
CA ASN A 34 -0.94 -6.61 -8.33
C ASN A 34 -2.27 -5.90 -8.65
N PHE A 35 -2.55 -4.82 -7.92
CA PHE A 35 -3.65 -3.90 -8.27
C PHE A 35 -3.46 -3.33 -9.67
N GLY A 36 -4.54 -3.31 -10.45
CA GLY A 36 -4.57 -2.82 -11.82
C GLY A 36 -3.95 -3.77 -12.86
N GLU A 37 -3.60 -5.00 -12.48
CA GLU A 37 -3.12 -6.01 -13.43
C GLU A 37 -4.19 -6.28 -14.52
N LEU A 38 -3.81 -6.11 -15.79
CA LEU A 38 -4.70 -6.38 -16.93
C LEU A 38 -4.89 -7.89 -17.10
N ARG A 39 -6.14 -8.32 -17.05
CA ARG A 39 -6.58 -9.68 -17.40
C ARG A 39 -7.44 -9.60 -18.66
N ASN A 40 -7.68 -10.74 -19.30
CA ASN A 40 -8.33 -10.80 -20.60
C ASN A 40 -9.59 -9.92 -20.72
N ASN A 41 -10.38 -9.83 -19.65
CA ASN A 41 -11.68 -9.14 -19.68
C ASN A 41 -11.86 -8.07 -18.58
N HIS A 42 -10.84 -7.75 -17.76
CA HIS A 42 -10.96 -6.78 -16.67
C HIS A 42 -9.59 -6.42 -16.07
N PHE A 43 -9.56 -5.37 -15.24
CA PHE A 43 -8.44 -5.08 -14.35
C PHE A 43 -8.64 -5.75 -12.99
N HIS A 44 -7.56 -6.29 -12.41
CA HIS A 44 -7.59 -6.81 -11.05
C HIS A 44 -7.70 -5.66 -10.03
N SER A 45 -8.85 -5.54 -9.36
CA SER A 45 -9.14 -4.45 -8.42
C SER A 45 -8.59 -4.67 -7.00
N GLY A 46 -7.76 -5.70 -6.80
CA GLY A 46 -7.22 -6.09 -5.50
C GLY A 46 -5.72 -6.33 -5.52
N ILE A 47 -5.21 -6.91 -4.45
CA ILE A 47 -3.84 -7.39 -4.33
C ILE A 47 -3.92 -8.80 -3.75
N ASP A 48 -3.26 -9.76 -4.40
CA ASP A 48 -3.25 -11.16 -3.94
C ASP A 48 -1.93 -11.45 -3.20
N MET A 49 -2.03 -12.03 -2.01
CA MET A 49 -0.88 -12.36 -1.16
C MET A 49 -0.68 -13.87 -1.04
N LYS A 50 0.56 -14.33 -1.17
CA LYS A 50 0.93 -15.73 -0.99
C LYS A 50 0.95 -16.10 0.49
N THR A 51 0.60 -17.35 0.77
CA THR A 51 0.48 -17.89 2.14
C THR A 51 1.61 -18.86 2.52
N GLN A 52 2.78 -18.78 1.86
CA GLN A 52 3.89 -19.73 2.04
C GLN A 52 3.49 -21.20 1.81
N GLN A 53 2.64 -21.44 0.81
CA GLN A 53 2.17 -22.78 0.42
C GLN A 53 1.41 -23.53 1.53
N VAL A 54 0.87 -22.81 2.52
CA VAL A 54 0.01 -23.39 3.56
C VAL A 54 -1.36 -22.72 3.58
N ILE A 55 -2.34 -23.43 4.14
CA ILE A 55 -3.72 -22.94 4.31
C ILE A 55 -3.96 -22.50 5.77
N ASN A 56 -5.12 -21.89 6.03
CA ASN A 56 -5.57 -21.50 7.38
C ASN A 56 -4.65 -20.52 8.14
N LYS A 57 -3.97 -19.61 7.41
CA LYS A 57 -3.32 -18.47 8.04
C LYS A 57 -4.38 -17.47 8.53
N PRO A 58 -4.25 -16.93 9.76
CA PRO A 58 -5.12 -15.86 10.22
C PRO A 58 -5.02 -14.64 9.31
N VAL A 59 -6.18 -14.04 9.02
CA VAL A 59 -6.30 -12.78 8.29
C VAL A 59 -6.88 -11.75 9.24
N TYR A 60 -6.30 -10.56 9.21
CA TYR A 60 -6.61 -9.51 10.16
C TYR A 60 -6.92 -8.21 9.41
N SER A 61 -7.77 -7.36 9.98
CA SER A 61 -8.07 -6.05 9.39
C SER A 61 -6.81 -5.17 9.31
N ILE A 62 -6.70 -4.38 8.25
CA ILE A 62 -5.57 -3.44 8.06
C ILE A 62 -5.74 -2.14 8.88
N ALA A 63 -6.97 -1.85 9.32
CA ALA A 63 -7.36 -0.69 10.11
C ALA A 63 -8.66 -0.97 10.89
N ASP A 64 -9.01 -0.10 11.83
CA ASP A 64 -10.28 -0.16 12.57
C ASP A 64 -11.49 0.14 11.66
N GLY A 65 -12.65 -0.41 12.02
CA GLY A 65 -13.90 -0.21 11.27
C GLY A 65 -15.04 -1.10 11.76
N PHE A 66 -16.09 -1.21 10.94
CA PHE A 66 -17.27 -2.06 11.20
C PHE A 66 -17.49 -3.04 10.05
N ILE A 67 -18.05 -4.21 10.37
CA ILE A 67 -18.50 -5.17 9.36
C ILE A 67 -19.87 -4.70 8.84
N SER A 68 -19.98 -4.60 7.52
CA SER A 68 -21.23 -4.25 6.83
C SER A 68 -22.03 -5.46 6.38
#